data_AF-A0AA87QCI7-F1
#
_entry.id   AF-A0AA87QCI7-F1
#
_cell.length_a   1.000
_cell.length_b   1.000
_cell.length_c   1.000
_cell.angle_alpha   90.00
_cell.angle_beta   90.00
_cell.angle_gamma   90.00
#
_symmetry.space_group_name_H-M   'P 1'
#
loop_
_entity.id
_entity.type
_entity.pdbx_description
1 polymer ?
#
loop_
_entity_poly.entity_id
_entity_poly.type
_entity_poly.pdbx_seq_one_letter_code
_entity_poly.pdbx_strand_id
1 'polypeptide(L)'
;MTRAGSHGEQAALRDVAVRRAALAGAGCGARWLSEIDADLLRRLDATPRLQSRLFHARAEIGGDPACLPVEAGHLLTLLPQMQRKAALSAGLTYHLAAAGPVLSKDKVAALTAIFGDDVLAFAFGHAHLSAPAPVLLGFEDEEVRRLVEADGWAILGLWLADSGLAPIWLGDWESRRDGGSISLIRSAALAIGKAVAIVQWESRQ
;
A
#
# COMPACT_ATOMS: atom_id res chain seq x y z
N MET A 1 9.64 -14.05 -37.17
CA MET A 1 10.44 -14.20 -35.93
C MET A 1 10.48 -12.85 -35.21
N THR A 2 9.54 -12.58 -34.30
CA THR A 2 9.42 -11.27 -33.60
C THR A 2 8.65 -11.43 -32.28
N ARG A 3 9.09 -12.35 -31.40
CA ARG A 3 8.54 -12.50 -30.03
C ARG A 3 9.52 -12.14 -28.91
N ALA A 4 10.82 -12.04 -29.23
CA ALA A 4 11.84 -11.71 -28.22
C ALA A 4 11.91 -10.20 -27.90
N GLY A 5 11.59 -9.33 -28.87
CA GLY A 5 11.61 -7.87 -28.67
C GLY A 5 10.47 -7.34 -27.78
N SER A 6 9.28 -7.95 -27.86
CA SER A 6 8.10 -7.48 -27.12
C SER A 6 8.18 -7.73 -25.61
N HIS A 7 8.82 -8.83 -25.19
CA HIS A 7 8.97 -9.14 -23.76
C HIS A 7 9.97 -8.22 -23.06
N GLY A 8 11.08 -7.87 -23.72
CA GLY A 8 12.06 -6.92 -23.17
C GLY A 8 11.50 -5.50 -23.07
N GLU A 9 10.73 -5.07 -24.06
CA GLU A 9 10.07 -3.76 -24.07
C GLU A 9 9.01 -3.64 -22.97
N GLN A 10 8.18 -4.68 -22.78
CA GLN A 10 7.19 -4.72 -21.70
C GLN A 10 7.82 -4.68 -20.31
N ALA A 11 8.94 -5.40 -20.12
CA ALA A 11 9.69 -5.36 -18.86
C ALA A 11 10.25 -3.95 -18.60
N ALA A 12 10.85 -3.31 -19.61
CA ALA A 12 11.36 -1.95 -19.47
C ALA A 12 10.27 -0.92 -19.15
N LEU A 13 9.10 -1.02 -19.81
CA LEU A 13 7.95 -0.14 -19.53
C LEU A 13 7.43 -0.32 -18.09
N ARG A 14 7.40 -1.56 -17.60
CA ARG A 14 7.04 -1.86 -16.22
C ARG A 14 8.02 -1.22 -15.25
N ASP A 15 9.32 -1.40 -15.46
CA ASP A 15 10.34 -0.86 -14.56
C ASP A 15 10.24 0.67 -14.48
N VAL A 16 10.01 1.34 -15.62
CA VAL A 16 9.78 2.78 -15.66
C VAL A 16 8.52 3.17 -14.88
N ALA A 17 7.43 2.41 -15.00
CA ALA A 17 6.20 2.66 -14.25
C ALA A 17 6.42 2.51 -12.74
N VAL A 18 7.13 1.48 -12.31
CA VAL A 18 7.46 1.25 -10.88
C VAL A 18 8.31 2.39 -10.33
N ARG A 19 9.38 2.77 -11.03
CA ARG A 19 10.26 3.89 -10.62
C ARG A 19 9.48 5.20 -10.50
N ARG A 20 8.59 5.49 -11.47
CA ARG A 20 7.75 6.69 -11.45
C ARG A 20 6.77 6.66 -10.27
N ALA A 21 6.12 5.53 -10.02
CA ALA A 21 5.20 5.38 -8.91
C ALA A 21 5.89 5.52 -7.54
N ALA A 22 7.05 4.89 -7.37
CA ALA A 22 7.86 5.01 -6.16
C ALA A 22 8.34 6.46 -5.93
N LEU A 23 8.76 7.16 -6.99
CA LEU A 23 9.14 8.56 -6.90
C LEU A 23 7.96 9.45 -6.48
N ALA A 24 6.78 9.22 -7.04
CA ALA A 24 5.57 9.95 -6.68
C ALA A 24 5.20 9.72 -5.20
N GLY A 25 5.21 8.46 -4.74
CA GLY A 25 4.89 8.10 -3.35
C GLY A 25 5.95 8.55 -2.33
N ALA A 26 7.17 8.87 -2.76
CA ALA A 26 8.21 9.43 -1.90
C ALA A 26 8.04 10.94 -1.64
N GLY A 27 7.13 11.60 -2.36
CA GLY A 27 6.87 13.04 -2.27
C GLY A 27 8.10 13.91 -2.55
N CYS A 28 8.06 15.16 -2.08
CA CYS A 28 9.17 16.13 -2.24
C CYS A 28 10.10 16.21 -1.01
N GLY A 29 9.91 15.37 0.01
CA GLY A 29 10.54 15.49 1.34
C GLY A 29 12.03 15.10 1.42
N ALA A 30 12.83 15.32 0.39
CA ALA A 30 14.27 15.13 0.52
C ALA A 30 14.85 16.22 1.44
N ARG A 31 15.74 15.87 2.38
CA ARG A 31 16.32 16.79 3.40
C ARG A 31 16.93 18.11 2.88
N TRP A 32 17.26 18.18 1.60
CA TRP A 32 17.81 19.37 0.92
C TRP A 32 16.73 20.24 0.25
N LEU A 33 15.49 19.76 0.19
CA LEU A 33 14.32 20.46 -0.33
C LEU A 33 13.46 21.09 0.78
N SER A 34 13.72 20.78 2.06
CA SER A 34 12.98 21.35 3.20
C SER A 34 13.14 22.88 3.34
N GLU A 35 14.11 23.46 2.64
CA GLU A 35 14.35 24.91 2.57
C GLU A 35 13.64 25.58 1.37
N ILE A 36 13.05 24.78 0.47
CA ILE A 36 12.38 25.26 -0.74
C ILE A 36 10.88 25.32 -0.48
N ASP A 37 10.26 26.41 -0.89
CA ASP A 37 8.82 26.62 -0.86
C ASP A 37 8.05 25.45 -1.52
N ALA A 38 6.97 24.99 -0.87
CA ALA A 38 6.20 23.81 -1.29
C ALA A 38 5.52 23.98 -2.66
N ASP A 39 5.13 25.21 -3.01
CA ASP A 39 4.52 25.55 -4.31
C ASP A 39 5.58 25.53 -5.42
N LEU A 40 6.76 26.06 -5.13
CA LEU A 40 7.93 25.99 -6.01
C LEU A 40 8.41 24.54 -6.19
N LEU A 41 8.43 23.73 -5.14
CA LEU A 41 8.75 22.31 -5.21
C LEU A 41 7.79 21.56 -6.12
N ARG A 42 6.48 21.79 -5.98
CA ARG A 42 5.47 21.15 -6.85
C ARG A 42 5.66 21.49 -8.33
N ARG A 43 6.01 22.75 -8.62
CA ARG A 43 6.29 23.21 -9.99
C ARG A 43 7.59 22.64 -10.55
N LEU A 44 8.62 22.49 -9.71
CA LEU A 44 9.89 21.93 -10.13
C LEU A 44 9.84 20.40 -10.25
N ASP A 45 9.04 19.72 -9.43
CA ASP A 45 8.78 18.28 -9.50
C ASP A 45 8.10 17.88 -10.81
N ALA A 46 7.42 18.83 -11.48
CA ALA A 46 6.90 18.62 -12.83
C ALA A 46 8.01 18.59 -13.92
N THR A 47 9.26 18.94 -13.60
CA THR A 47 10.34 18.95 -14.59
C THR A 47 11.08 17.61 -14.66
N PRO A 48 11.31 17.04 -15.87
CA PRO A 48 12.00 15.75 -16.01
C PRO A 48 13.41 15.73 -15.39
N ARG A 49 14.11 16.87 -15.44
CA ARG A 49 15.46 16.99 -14.90
C ARG A 49 15.47 16.90 -13.37
N LEU A 50 14.51 17.51 -12.67
CA LEU A 50 14.44 17.37 -11.22
C LEU A 50 14.01 15.96 -10.83
N GLN A 51 13.00 15.40 -11.50
CA GLN A 51 12.54 14.02 -11.24
C GLN A 51 13.69 13.01 -11.35
N SER A 52 14.52 13.12 -12.39
CA SER A 52 15.72 12.28 -12.55
C SER A 52 16.71 12.47 -11.39
N ARG A 53 17.01 13.72 -10.99
CA ARG A 53 17.93 13.99 -9.87
C ARG A 53 17.40 13.47 -8.54
N LEU A 54 16.11 13.65 -8.27
CA LEU A 54 15.47 13.15 -7.05
C LEU A 54 15.43 11.63 -7.02
N PHE A 55 15.16 11.00 -8.16
CA PHE A 55 15.23 9.55 -8.28
C PHE A 55 16.65 9.05 -7.98
N HIS A 56 17.68 9.60 -8.63
CA HIS A 56 19.06 9.17 -8.39
C HIS A 56 19.49 9.36 -6.93
N ALA A 57 19.23 10.52 -6.34
CA ALA A 57 19.56 10.78 -4.94
C ALA A 57 18.88 9.80 -3.97
N ARG A 58 17.65 9.38 -4.26
CA ARG A 58 16.95 8.37 -3.45
C ARG A 58 17.44 6.95 -3.72
N ALA A 59 17.73 6.62 -4.98
CA ALA A 59 18.23 5.30 -5.38
C ALA A 59 19.63 5.01 -4.83
N GLU A 60 20.47 6.04 -4.64
CA GLU A 60 21.77 5.91 -3.94
C GLU A 60 21.62 5.42 -2.50
N ILE A 61 20.52 5.77 -1.83
CA ILE A 61 20.25 5.41 -0.43
C ILE A 61 19.39 4.13 -0.34
N GLY A 62 18.34 4.07 -1.15
CA GLY A 62 17.25 3.10 -1.03
C GLY A 62 17.19 2.04 -2.13
N GLY A 63 18.17 2.01 -3.04
CA GLY A 63 18.18 1.11 -4.19
C GLY A 63 17.14 1.45 -5.26
N ASP A 64 17.16 0.71 -6.37
CA ASP A 64 16.21 0.88 -7.47
C ASP A 64 14.91 0.09 -7.21
N PRO A 65 13.73 0.74 -7.09
CA PRO A 65 12.45 0.07 -6.90
C PRO A 65 12.07 -0.91 -8.01
N ALA A 66 12.66 -0.80 -9.21
CA ALA A 66 12.42 -1.77 -10.28
C ALA A 66 12.94 -3.19 -9.96
N CYS A 67 13.86 -3.32 -9.00
CA CYS A 67 14.38 -4.62 -8.57
C CYS A 67 13.42 -5.38 -7.64
N LEU A 68 12.26 -4.81 -7.30
CA LEU A 68 11.26 -5.44 -6.45
C LEU A 68 10.62 -6.67 -7.10
N PRO A 69 10.09 -7.60 -6.27
CA PRO A 69 9.18 -8.63 -6.74
C PRO A 69 8.03 -8.04 -7.56
N VAL A 70 7.51 -8.85 -8.47
CA VAL A 70 6.47 -8.45 -9.43
C VAL A 70 5.25 -7.86 -8.73
N GLU A 71 4.78 -8.52 -7.69
CA GLU A 71 3.60 -8.18 -6.92
C GLU A 71 3.81 -6.85 -6.18
N ALA A 72 5.01 -6.62 -5.66
CA ALA A 72 5.37 -5.39 -4.95
C ALA A 72 5.42 -4.19 -5.91
N GLY A 73 6.09 -4.36 -7.05
CA GLY A 73 6.08 -3.36 -8.12
C GLY A 73 4.66 -3.07 -8.61
N HIS A 74 3.81 -4.09 -8.72
CA HIS A 74 2.43 -3.90 -9.13
C HIS A 74 1.62 -3.07 -8.12
N LEU A 75 1.71 -3.39 -6.83
CA LEU A 75 1.04 -2.68 -5.75
C LEU A 75 1.38 -1.17 -5.79
N LEU A 76 2.65 -0.82 -6.02
CA LEU A 76 3.08 0.58 -6.17
C LEU A 76 2.44 1.27 -7.37
N THR A 77 2.27 0.56 -8.49
CA THR A 77 1.70 1.12 -9.73
C THR A 77 0.17 1.21 -9.76
N LEU A 78 -0.51 0.72 -8.72
CA LEU A 78 -1.96 0.85 -8.63
C LEU A 78 -2.39 2.32 -8.60
N LEU A 79 -3.58 2.59 -9.14
CA LEU A 79 -4.21 3.91 -8.99
C LEU A 79 -4.44 4.21 -7.49
N PRO A 80 -4.40 5.49 -7.06
CA PRO A 80 -4.52 5.83 -5.64
C PRO A 80 -5.75 5.24 -4.94
N GLN A 81 -6.91 5.20 -5.63
CA GLN A 81 -8.12 4.59 -5.09
C GLN A 81 -8.00 3.06 -4.92
N MET A 82 -7.23 2.39 -5.78
CA MET A 82 -6.97 0.96 -5.66
C MET A 82 -5.94 0.66 -4.57
N GLN A 83 -4.93 1.51 -4.40
CA GLN A 83 -4.01 1.43 -3.26
C GLN A 83 -4.79 1.58 -1.93
N ARG A 84 -5.71 2.54 -1.86
CA ARG A 84 -6.57 2.72 -0.69
C ARG A 84 -7.45 1.50 -0.44
N LYS A 85 -8.07 0.93 -1.49
CA LYS A 85 -8.85 -0.30 -1.38
C LYS A 85 -8.01 -1.48 -0.87
N ALA A 86 -6.77 -1.61 -1.36
CA ALA A 86 -5.81 -2.60 -0.88
C ALA A 86 -5.48 -2.39 0.62
N ALA A 87 -5.28 -1.13 1.04
CA ALA A 87 -5.05 -0.80 2.44
C ALA A 87 -6.26 -1.17 3.31
N LEU A 88 -7.48 -0.79 2.90
CA LEU A 88 -8.71 -1.17 3.60
C LEU A 88 -8.88 -2.70 3.69
N SER A 89 -8.53 -3.42 2.62
CA SER A 89 -8.56 -4.90 2.61
C SER A 89 -7.58 -5.48 3.63
N ALA A 90 -6.35 -4.97 3.67
CA ALA A 90 -5.35 -5.39 4.64
C ALA A 90 -5.78 -5.10 6.09
N GLY A 91 -6.19 -3.86 6.36
CA GLY A 91 -6.59 -3.41 7.68
C GLY A 91 -7.84 -4.13 8.19
N LEU A 92 -8.86 -4.28 7.35
CA LEU A 92 -10.09 -4.97 7.74
C LEU A 92 -9.81 -6.45 8.02
N THR A 93 -8.97 -7.10 7.20
CA THR A 93 -8.54 -8.49 7.46
C THR A 93 -7.86 -8.61 8.81
N TYR A 94 -6.99 -7.67 9.17
CA TYR A 94 -6.27 -7.67 10.44
C TYR A 94 -7.20 -7.51 11.65
N HIS A 95 -8.23 -6.67 11.52
CA HIS A 95 -9.18 -6.37 12.59
C HIS A 95 -10.41 -7.27 12.59
N LEU A 96 -10.58 -8.17 11.61
CA LEU A 96 -11.81 -8.93 11.45
C LEU A 96 -12.13 -9.83 12.66
N ALA A 97 -11.11 -10.40 13.32
CA ALA A 97 -11.31 -11.17 14.55
C ALA A 97 -11.93 -10.34 15.69
N ALA A 98 -11.74 -9.02 15.68
CA ALA A 98 -12.36 -8.09 16.63
C ALA A 98 -13.85 -7.85 16.35
N ALA A 99 -14.38 -8.33 15.23
CA ALA A 99 -15.83 -8.25 14.97
C ALA A 99 -16.65 -9.26 15.80
N GLY A 100 -15.97 -10.22 16.43
CA GLY A 100 -16.56 -11.27 17.26
C GLY A 100 -16.99 -12.51 16.47
N PRO A 101 -17.41 -13.58 17.17
CA PRO A 101 -17.65 -14.90 16.59
C PRO A 101 -18.90 -14.99 15.69
N VAL A 102 -19.79 -13.98 15.73
CA VAL A 102 -21.03 -13.98 14.94
C VAL A 102 -21.28 -12.59 14.36
N LEU A 103 -21.14 -12.47 13.05
CA LEU A 103 -21.62 -11.33 12.29
C LEU A 103 -23.04 -11.61 11.83
N SER A 104 -23.99 -10.82 12.33
CA SER A 104 -25.37 -10.85 11.82
C SER A 104 -25.41 -10.37 10.37
N LYS A 105 -26.46 -10.75 9.63
CA LYS A 105 -26.67 -10.24 8.26
C LYS A 105 -26.69 -8.71 8.22
N ASP A 106 -27.28 -8.07 9.22
CA ASP A 106 -27.34 -6.61 9.30
C ASP A 106 -25.95 -6.00 9.50
N LYS A 107 -25.09 -6.62 10.32
CA LYS A 107 -23.70 -6.19 10.47
C LYS A 107 -22.89 -6.37 9.18
N VAL A 108 -23.09 -7.49 8.46
CA VAL A 108 -22.44 -7.71 7.16
C VAL A 108 -22.88 -6.64 6.16
N ALA A 109 -24.18 -6.32 6.09
CA ALA A 109 -24.70 -5.27 5.23
C ALA A 109 -24.13 -3.88 5.59
N ALA A 110 -24.03 -3.56 6.88
CA ALA A 110 -23.43 -2.31 7.35
C ALA A 110 -21.94 -2.22 6.98
N LEU A 111 -21.16 -3.29 7.21
CA LEU A 111 -19.76 -3.36 6.81
C LEU A 111 -19.58 -3.24 5.29
N THR A 112 -20.49 -3.85 4.51
CA THR A 112 -20.50 -3.74 3.05
C THR A 112 -20.74 -2.30 2.61
N ALA A 113 -21.67 -1.59 3.25
CA ALA A 113 -21.94 -0.19 2.95
C ALA A 113 -20.76 0.74 3.30
N ILE A 114 -19.99 0.40 4.34
CA ILE A 114 -18.85 1.20 4.81
C ILE A 114 -17.59 0.96 3.97
N PHE A 115 -17.21 -0.31 3.79
CA PHE A 115 -15.93 -0.69 3.19
C PHE A 115 -16.03 -1.12 1.73
N GLY A 116 -17.24 -1.45 1.26
CA GLY A 116 -17.49 -2.04 -0.05
C GLY A 116 -17.39 -3.56 -0.05
N ASP A 117 -18.15 -4.18 -0.96
CA ASP A 117 -18.29 -5.63 -1.08
C ASP A 117 -16.96 -6.35 -1.30
N ASP A 118 -16.15 -5.86 -2.24
CA ASP A 118 -14.86 -6.48 -2.57
C ASP A 118 -13.88 -6.49 -1.39
N VAL A 119 -13.87 -5.44 -0.58
CA VAL A 119 -12.99 -5.33 0.60
C VAL A 119 -13.43 -6.34 1.66
N LEU A 120 -14.74 -6.46 1.86
CA LEU A 120 -15.33 -7.38 2.82
C LEU A 120 -15.17 -8.85 2.39
N ALA A 121 -15.39 -9.14 1.11
CA ALA A 121 -15.18 -10.46 0.53
C ALA A 121 -13.72 -10.91 0.68
N PHE A 122 -12.76 -10.00 0.39
CA PHE A 122 -11.34 -10.28 0.61
C PHE A 122 -11.06 -10.59 2.09
N ALA A 123 -11.55 -9.74 3.01
CA ALA A 123 -11.30 -9.89 4.44
C ALA A 123 -11.85 -11.21 4.98
N PHE A 124 -13.05 -11.62 4.56
CA PHE A 124 -13.63 -12.91 4.95
C PHE A 124 -12.85 -14.10 4.40
N GLY A 125 -12.43 -14.05 3.13
CA GLY A 125 -11.61 -15.10 2.52
C GLY A 125 -10.26 -15.28 3.23
N HIS A 126 -9.76 -14.21 3.86
CA HIS A 126 -8.46 -14.18 4.53
C HIS A 126 -8.56 -14.04 6.06
N ALA A 127 -9.73 -14.27 6.65
CA ALA A 127 -9.98 -14.09 8.09
C ALA A 127 -9.02 -14.91 8.97
N HIS A 128 -8.57 -16.07 8.47
CA HIS A 128 -7.60 -16.94 9.13
C HIS A 128 -6.21 -16.30 9.33
N LEU A 129 -5.90 -15.22 8.61
CA LEU A 129 -4.67 -14.43 8.78
C LEU A 129 -4.78 -13.38 9.90
N SER A 130 -6.00 -13.09 10.36
CA SER A 130 -6.27 -12.11 11.42
C SER A 130 -5.59 -12.53 12.71
N ALA A 131 -4.97 -11.56 13.39
CA ALA A 131 -4.52 -11.78 14.77
C ALA A 131 -5.73 -11.98 15.70
N PRO A 132 -5.62 -12.81 16.75
CA PRO A 132 -6.63 -12.88 17.79
C PRO A 132 -6.85 -11.51 18.44
N ALA A 133 -8.10 -11.08 18.55
CA ALA A 133 -8.45 -9.78 19.13
C ALA A 133 -9.15 -9.97 20.49
N PRO A 134 -8.65 -9.35 21.57
CA PRO A 134 -9.30 -9.41 22.89
C PRO A 134 -10.48 -8.43 23.03
N VAL A 135 -10.61 -7.46 22.11
CA VAL A 135 -11.60 -6.38 22.17
C VAL A 135 -12.53 -6.48 20.98
N LEU A 136 -13.83 -6.24 21.21
CA LEU A 136 -14.81 -6.09 20.13
C LEU A 136 -14.77 -4.66 19.59
N LEU A 137 -14.61 -4.52 18.27
CA LEU A 137 -14.61 -3.22 17.59
C LEU A 137 -15.96 -2.91 16.96
N GLY A 138 -16.46 -1.70 17.19
CA GLY A 138 -17.63 -1.15 16.50
C GLY A 138 -17.23 -0.48 15.20
N PHE A 139 -17.20 -1.22 14.09
CA PHE A 139 -16.78 -0.69 12.77
C PHE A 139 -17.69 0.43 12.21
N GLU A 140 -18.85 0.66 12.82
CA GLU A 140 -19.69 1.81 12.51
C GLU A 140 -19.07 3.13 12.98
N ASP A 141 -18.13 3.09 13.92
CA ASP A 141 -17.38 4.25 14.43
C ASP A 141 -16.34 4.73 13.40
N GLU A 142 -16.36 6.03 13.12
CA GLU A 142 -15.42 6.67 12.21
C GLU A 142 -13.97 6.62 12.70
N GLU A 143 -13.74 6.56 14.03
CA GLU A 143 -12.40 6.34 14.58
C GLU A 143 -11.89 4.94 14.27
N VAL A 144 -12.76 3.93 14.39
CA VAL A 144 -12.41 2.54 14.04
C VAL A 144 -12.14 2.41 12.54
N ARG A 145 -12.91 3.10 11.69
CA ARG A 145 -12.65 3.10 10.23
C ARG A 145 -11.31 3.72 9.88
N ARG A 146 -10.96 4.84 10.51
CA ARG A 146 -9.65 5.49 10.34
C ARG A 146 -8.51 4.59 10.83
N LEU A 147 -8.69 3.92 11.97
CA LEU A 147 -7.75 2.93 12.49
C LEU A 147 -7.52 1.78 11.48
N VAL A 148 -8.61 1.22 10.94
CA VAL A 148 -8.55 0.15 9.93
C VAL A 148 -7.76 0.60 8.70
N GLU A 149 -8.03 1.79 8.18
CA GLU A 149 -7.30 2.31 7.02
C GLU A 149 -5.81 2.54 7.34
N ALA A 150 -5.51 3.17 8.47
CA ALA A 150 -4.14 3.46 8.90
C ALA A 150 -3.31 2.18 9.12
N ASP A 151 -3.90 1.17 9.77
CA ASP A 151 -3.27 -0.14 9.95
C ASP A 151 -3.09 -0.87 8.61
N GLY A 152 -4.04 -0.70 7.69
CA GLY A 152 -3.90 -1.15 6.31
C GLY A 152 -2.65 -0.61 5.62
N TRP A 153 -2.44 0.71 5.67
CA TRP A 153 -1.24 1.35 5.12
C TRP A 153 0.05 0.89 5.83
N ALA A 154 0.00 0.66 7.13
CA ALA A 154 1.11 0.14 7.91
C ALA A 154 1.47 -1.30 7.49
N ILE A 155 0.47 -2.16 7.33
CA ILE A 155 0.63 -3.55 6.87
C ILE A 155 1.25 -3.60 5.47
N LEU A 156 0.69 -2.85 4.51
CA LEU A 156 1.20 -2.86 3.13
C LEU A 156 2.63 -2.33 3.05
N GLY A 157 2.93 -1.26 3.77
CA GLY A 157 4.27 -0.70 3.78
C GLY A 157 5.29 -1.56 4.52
N LEU A 158 4.89 -2.28 5.58
CA LEU A 158 5.73 -3.29 6.22
C LEU A 158 6.07 -4.43 5.25
N TRP A 159 5.08 -4.91 4.50
CA TRP A 159 5.29 -5.96 3.50
C TRP A 159 6.16 -5.49 2.33
N LEU A 160 5.99 -4.26 1.84
CA LEU A 160 6.87 -3.68 0.81
C LEU A 160 8.31 -3.57 1.30
N ALA A 161 8.52 -3.15 2.55
CA ALA A 161 9.84 -3.09 3.15
C ALA A 161 10.49 -4.49 3.28
N ASP A 162 9.71 -5.48 3.70
CA ASP A 162 10.13 -6.89 3.74
C ASP A 162 10.46 -7.44 2.34
N SER A 163 9.78 -6.92 1.31
CA SER A 163 10.03 -7.21 -0.11
C SER A 163 11.22 -6.45 -0.70
N GLY A 164 11.91 -5.62 0.10
CA GLY A 164 13.13 -4.91 -0.30
C GLY A 164 12.96 -3.43 -0.63
N LEU A 165 11.76 -2.84 -0.47
CA LEU A 165 11.57 -1.40 -0.71
C LEU A 165 12.08 -0.58 0.48
N ALA A 166 13.07 0.27 0.26
CA ALA A 166 13.55 1.15 1.32
C ALA A 166 12.47 2.17 1.77
N PRO A 167 12.39 2.51 3.08
CA PRO A 167 11.40 3.45 3.62
C PRO A 167 11.40 4.84 2.95
N ILE A 168 12.53 5.28 2.39
CA ILE A 168 12.65 6.56 1.66
C ILE A 168 11.69 6.68 0.48
N TRP A 169 11.14 5.56 -0.01
CA TRP A 169 10.16 5.50 -1.08
C TRP A 169 8.70 5.54 -0.61
N LEU A 170 8.44 5.53 0.70
CA LEU A 170 7.10 5.38 1.29
C LEU A 170 6.58 6.64 2.00
N GLY A 171 7.14 7.82 1.74
CA GLY A 171 6.79 9.06 2.47
C GLY A 171 5.29 9.38 2.52
N ASP A 172 4.59 9.28 1.40
CA ASP A 172 3.14 9.51 1.34
C ASP A 172 2.35 8.44 2.11
N TRP A 173 2.87 7.22 2.20
CA TRP A 173 2.23 6.13 2.93
C TRP A 173 2.47 6.25 4.42
N GLU A 174 3.64 6.74 4.85
CA GLU A 174 3.96 6.99 6.25
C GLU A 174 2.98 8.01 6.86
N SER A 175 2.69 9.11 6.17
CA SER A 175 1.68 10.09 6.65
C SER A 175 0.26 9.51 6.78
N ARG A 176 -0.07 8.44 6.05
CA ARG A 176 -1.38 7.78 6.12
C ARG A 176 -1.48 6.73 7.22
N ARG A 177 -0.37 6.42 7.91
CA ARG A 177 -0.35 5.54 9.08
C ARG A 177 -0.66 6.28 10.38
N ASP A 178 -0.73 7.61 10.34
CA ASP A 178 -1.04 8.42 11.52
C ASP A 178 -2.42 8.03 12.06
N GLY A 179 -2.45 7.49 13.29
CA GLY A 179 -3.66 6.94 13.92
C GLY A 179 -3.79 5.42 13.89
N GLY A 180 -2.81 4.70 13.33
CA GLY A 180 -2.72 3.23 13.37
C GLY A 180 -2.33 2.66 14.74
N SER A 181 -2.55 1.36 14.92
CA SER A 181 -2.09 0.56 16.04
C SER A 181 -0.57 0.53 16.13
N ILE A 182 -0.02 0.90 17.28
CA ILE A 182 1.44 0.89 17.54
C ILE A 182 2.01 -0.55 17.58
N SER A 183 1.16 -1.57 17.73
CA SER A 183 1.56 -2.97 17.96
C SER A 183 0.94 -3.96 16.97
N LEU A 184 1.16 -3.77 15.68
CA LEU A 184 0.81 -4.80 14.68
C LEU A 184 1.66 -6.07 14.89
N ILE A 185 1.01 -7.24 14.89
CA ILE A 185 1.73 -8.52 14.92
C ILE A 185 2.40 -8.73 13.55
N ARG A 186 3.73 -8.62 13.53
CA ARG A 186 4.53 -8.63 12.29
C ARG A 186 4.23 -9.81 11.37
N SER A 187 4.12 -11.03 11.89
CA SER A 187 3.86 -12.23 11.06
C SER A 187 2.49 -12.17 10.37
N ALA A 188 1.45 -11.77 11.09
CA ALA A 188 0.11 -11.59 10.53
C ALA A 188 0.10 -10.46 9.48
N ALA A 189 0.72 -9.32 9.79
CA ALA A 189 0.84 -8.21 8.86
C ALA A 189 1.56 -8.61 7.56
N LEU A 190 2.69 -9.31 7.63
CA LEU A 190 3.40 -9.78 6.43
C LEU A 190 2.57 -10.77 5.60
N ALA A 191 1.86 -11.68 6.25
CA ALA A 191 0.99 -12.64 5.56
C ALA A 191 -0.18 -11.96 4.85
N ILE A 192 -0.84 -11.01 5.52
CA ILE A 192 -1.94 -10.21 4.96
C ILE A 192 -1.44 -9.35 3.80
N GLY A 193 -0.34 -8.62 3.97
CA GLY A 193 0.24 -7.78 2.93
C GLY A 193 0.58 -8.57 1.67
N LYS A 194 1.16 -9.77 1.83
CA LYS A 194 1.43 -10.69 0.72
C LYS A 194 0.14 -11.14 0.02
N ALA A 195 -0.88 -11.54 0.77
CA ALA A 195 -2.16 -11.98 0.21
C ALA A 195 -2.82 -10.88 -0.62
N VAL A 196 -2.83 -9.64 -0.11
CA VAL A 196 -3.36 -8.49 -0.84
C VAL A 196 -2.60 -8.27 -2.15
N ALA A 197 -1.27 -8.28 -2.11
CA ALA A 197 -0.44 -8.04 -3.30
C ALA A 197 -0.65 -9.10 -4.39
N ILE A 198 -0.80 -10.37 -4.02
CA ILE A 198 -1.09 -11.48 -4.94
C ILE A 198 -2.47 -11.27 -5.60
N VAL A 199 -3.52 -11.03 -4.82
CA VAL A 199 -4.88 -10.86 -5.36
C VAL A 199 -4.96 -9.65 -6.29
N GLN A 200 -4.31 -8.53 -5.96
CA GLN A 200 -4.27 -7.37 -6.85
C GLN A 200 -3.58 -7.70 -8.17
N TRP A 201 -2.46 -8.45 -8.13
CA TRP A 201 -1.75 -8.88 -9.32
C TRP A 201 -2.58 -9.83 -10.21
N GLU A 202 -3.23 -10.82 -9.61
CA GLU A 202 -4.07 -11.79 -10.33
C GLU A 202 -5.31 -11.15 -10.97
N SER A 203 -5.89 -10.13 -10.34
CA SER A 203 -7.05 -9.40 -10.88
C SER A 203 -6.80 -8.65 -12.20
N ARG A 204 -5.52 -8.56 -12.62
CA ARG A 204 -5.08 -7.89 -13.84
C ARG A 204 -4.78 -8.86 -14.99
N GLN A 205 -4.62 -10.16 -14.71
CA GLN A 205 -4.37 -11.19 -15.74
C GLN A 205 -5.66 -11.67 -16.39
#